data_AF-A0AAU6TC05-F1
#
_entry.id   AF-A0AAU6TC05-F1
#
_cell.length_a   1.000
_cell.length_b   1.000
_cell.length_c   1.000
_cell.angle_alpha   90.00
_cell.angle_beta   90.00
_cell.angle_gamma   90.00
#
_symmetry.space_group_name_H-M   'P 1'
#
loop_
_entity.id
_entity.type
_entity.pdbx_description
1 polymer ?
#
loop_
_entity_poly.entity_id
_entity_poly.type
_entity_poly.pdbx_seq_one_letter_code
_entity_poly.pdbx_strand_id
1 'polypeptide(L)'
;MKEKLEVLEKFLLVITLVVGLAASGWKGAEYISAQSSIINAKAIQEKEIGTAQQLLTKTYSDLLAKLDLDIREIDKKLEDESYKGTLGWEKLFSIRQSKVTDRNQLLTLLGSQVTEMKAQATSEKTKE
;
A
#
# COMPACT_ATOMS: atom_id res chain seq x y z
N MET A 1 14.77 58.56 42.78
CA MET A 1 14.91 58.30 41.32
C MET A 1 15.52 56.94 41.01
N LYS A 2 16.52 56.45 41.77
CA LYS A 2 17.13 55.12 41.56
C LYS A 2 16.15 53.95 41.72
N GLU A 3 15.30 53.93 42.74
CA GLU A 3 14.31 52.86 42.94
C GLU A 3 13.29 52.73 41.82
N LYS A 4 12.82 53.86 41.25
CA LYS A 4 11.89 53.84 40.11
C LYS A 4 12.52 53.27 38.84
N LEU A 5 13.84 53.47 38.68
CA LEU A 5 14.61 52.92 37.56
C LEU A 5 14.80 51.41 37.71
N GLU A 6 15.11 50.95 38.92
CA GLU A 6 15.33 49.53 39.23
C GLU A 6 14.03 48.70 39.12
N VAL A 7 12.89 49.26 39.52
CA VAL A 7 11.58 48.64 39.31
C VAL A 7 11.25 48.55 37.82
N LEU A 8 11.60 49.57 37.03
CA LEU A 8 11.39 49.56 35.58
C LEU A 8 12.25 48.48 34.90
N GLU A 9 13.54 48.35 35.25
CA GLU A 9 14.42 47.31 34.72
C GLU A 9 13.95 45.90 35.06
N LYS A 10 13.56 45.67 36.32
CA LYS A 10 13.03 44.37 36.76
C LYS A 10 11.74 44.02 36.03
N PHE A 11 10.87 45.00 35.81
CA PHE A 11 9.63 44.81 35.04
C PHE A 11 9.92 44.50 33.56
N LEU A 12 10.90 45.20 32.97
CA LEU A 12 11.31 44.99 31.59
C LEU A 12 11.89 43.59 31.39
N LEU A 13 12.75 43.13 32.33
CA LEU A 13 13.29 41.76 32.37
C LEU A 13 12.21 40.68 32.42
N VAL A 14 11.17 40.89 33.23
CA VAL A 14 10.05 39.95 33.33
C VAL A 14 9.27 39.88 32.01
N ILE A 15 9.05 41.02 31.35
CA ILE A 15 8.38 41.06 30.05
C ILE A 15 9.21 40.33 28.99
N THR A 16 10.52 40.57 28.91
CA THR A 16 11.38 39.87 27.94
C THR A 16 11.40 38.36 28.18
N LEU A 17 11.39 37.93 29.45
CA LEU A 17 11.31 36.51 29.79
C LEU A 17 9.99 35.88 29.31
N VAL A 18 8.86 36.54 29.55
CA VAL A 18 7.53 36.06 29.14
C VAL A 18 7.43 36.00 27.61
N VAL A 19 7.90 37.04 26.91
CA VAL A 19 7.92 37.06 25.44
C VAL A 19 8.83 35.97 24.88
N GLY A 20 10.00 35.73 25.49
CA GLY A 20 10.91 34.66 25.09
C GLY A 20 10.30 33.26 25.25
N LEU A 21 9.60 33.01 26.36
CA LEU A 21 8.91 31.74 26.61
C LEU A 21 7.73 31.54 25.65
N ALA A 22 6.95 32.60 25.37
CA ALA A 22 5.83 32.54 24.43
C ALA A 22 6.30 32.26 23.00
N ALA A 23 7.36 32.93 22.54
CA ALA A 23 7.94 32.72 21.22
C ALA A 23 8.53 31.31 21.07
N SER A 24 9.17 30.80 22.12
CA SER A 24 9.71 29.42 22.16
C SER A 24 8.59 28.38 22.13
N GLY A 25 7.53 28.57 22.93
CA GLY A 25 6.37 27.68 22.97
C GLY A 25 5.62 27.63 21.63
N TRP A 26 5.49 28.77 20.94
CA TRP A 26 4.86 28.84 19.62
C TRP A 26 5.64 28.02 18.58
N LYS A 27 6.97 28.22 18.48
CA LYS A 27 7.80 27.45 17.53
C LYS A 27 7.82 25.95 17.85
N GLY A 28 7.81 25.60 19.13
CA GLY A 28 7.71 24.20 19.56
C GLY A 28 6.39 23.56 19.14
N ALA A 29 5.27 24.28 19.28
CA ALA A 29 3.96 23.80 18.86
C ALA A 29 3.87 23.61 17.34
N GLU A 30 4.37 24.56 16.55
CA GLU A 30 4.44 24.43 15.09
C GLU A 30 5.26 23.21 14.66
N TYR A 31 6.43 23.00 15.27
CA TYR A 31 7.29 21.85 14.97
C TYR A 31 6.61 20.51 15.28
N ILE A 32 5.99 20.38 16.45
CA ILE A 32 5.28 19.14 16.85
C ILE A 32 4.06 18.91 15.94
N SER A 33 3.33 19.97 15.60
CA SER A 33 2.16 19.87 14.72
C SER A 33 2.54 19.46 13.29
N ALA A 34 3.65 19.98 12.76
CA ALA A 34 4.17 19.63 11.45
C ALA A 34 4.70 18.18 11.42
N GLN A 35 5.35 17.73 12.49
CA GLN A 35 5.81 16.35 12.58
C GLN A 35 4.63 15.37 12.71
N SER A 36 3.60 15.74 13.47
CA SER A 36 2.39 14.94 13.64
C SER A 36 1.59 14.80 12.34
N SER A 37 1.49 15.86 11.54
CA SER A 37 0.79 15.81 10.24
C SER A 37 1.50 14.89 9.24
N ILE A 38 2.83 14.89 9.22
CA ILE A 38 3.63 13.97 8.40
C ILE A 38 3.42 12.51 8.83
N ILE A 39 3.44 12.22 10.13
CA ILE A 39 3.22 10.86 10.65
C ILE A 39 1.81 10.38 10.32
N ASN A 40 0.79 11.21 10.50
CA ASN A 40 -0.59 10.87 10.17
C ASN A 40 -0.79 10.65 8.67
N ALA A 41 -0.20 11.51 7.82
CA ALA A 41 -0.24 11.33 6.38
C ALA A 41 0.43 10.00 5.95
N LYS A 42 1.56 9.66 6.56
CA LYS A 42 2.27 8.40 6.32
C LYS A 42 1.43 7.18 6.75
N ALA A 43 0.79 7.24 7.91
CA ALA A 43 -0.09 6.16 8.39
C ALA A 43 -1.34 5.97 7.50
N ILE A 44 -1.92 7.05 6.99
CA ILE A 44 -3.04 6.97 6.02
C ILE A 44 -2.56 6.33 4.72
N GLN A 45 -1.39 6.74 4.21
CA GLN A 45 -0.80 6.19 3.00
C GLN A 45 -0.50 4.69 3.14
N GLU A 46 0.08 4.25 4.25
CA GLU A 46 0.32 2.84 4.53
C GLU A 46 -0.98 2.02 4.57
N LYS A 47 -2.05 2.59 5.14
CA LYS A 47 -3.37 1.95 5.18
C LYS A 47 -4.01 1.84 3.80
N GLU A 48 -3.90 2.88 2.98
CA GLU A 48 -4.38 2.87 1.59
C GLU A 48 -3.60 1.86 0.75
N ILE A 49 -2.27 1.82 0.89
CA ILE A 49 -1.42 0.82 0.24
C ILE A 49 -1.83 -0.59 0.69
N GLY A 50 -1.98 -0.84 1.99
CA GLY A 50 -2.40 -2.14 2.50
C GLY A 50 -3.77 -2.58 1.98
N THR A 51 -4.71 -1.64 1.85
CA THR A 51 -6.04 -1.89 1.30
C THR A 51 -5.98 -2.22 -0.20
N ALA A 52 -5.17 -1.47 -0.97
CA ALA A 52 -4.96 -1.73 -2.38
C ALA A 52 -4.29 -3.09 -2.61
N GLN A 53 -3.30 -3.45 -1.79
CA GLN A 53 -2.65 -4.76 -1.83
C GLN A 53 -3.65 -5.90 -1.57
N GLN A 54 -4.49 -5.77 -0.53
CA GLN A 54 -5.54 -6.76 -0.25
C GLN A 54 -6.53 -6.91 -1.40
N LEU A 55 -6.96 -5.79 -2.01
CA LEU A 55 -7.87 -5.79 -3.15
C LEU A 55 -7.23 -6.48 -4.36
N LEU A 56 -5.96 -6.18 -4.65
CA LEU A 56 -5.20 -6.83 -5.72
C LEU A 56 -5.09 -8.34 -5.45
N THR A 57 -4.65 -8.75 -4.26
CA THR A 57 -4.54 -10.17 -3.88
C THR A 57 -5.87 -10.89 -4.04
N LYS A 58 -6.97 -10.29 -3.58
CA LYS A 58 -8.30 -10.87 -3.72
C LYS A 58 -8.70 -11.00 -5.19
N THR A 59 -8.50 -9.96 -5.98
CA THR A 59 -8.84 -9.95 -7.41
C THR A 59 -8.07 -11.04 -8.17
N TYR A 60 -6.76 -11.16 -7.92
CA TYR A 60 -5.95 -12.21 -8.54
C TYR A 60 -6.35 -13.61 -8.07
N SER A 61 -6.65 -13.78 -6.78
CA SER A 61 -7.14 -15.06 -6.24
C SER A 61 -8.45 -15.47 -6.91
N ASP A 62 -9.40 -14.55 -7.07
CA ASP A 62 -10.68 -14.80 -7.70
C ASP A 62 -10.52 -15.16 -9.20
N LEU A 63 -9.63 -14.45 -9.91
CA LEU A 63 -9.29 -14.75 -11.31
C LEU A 63 -8.64 -16.12 -11.48
N LEU A 64 -7.68 -16.48 -10.62
CA LEU A 64 -7.03 -17.79 -10.64
C LEU A 64 -8.03 -18.90 -10.35
N ALA A 65 -8.88 -18.73 -9.33
CA ALA A 65 -9.92 -19.69 -9.00
C ALA A 65 -10.90 -19.89 -10.17
N LYS A 66 -11.27 -18.80 -10.86
CA LYS A 66 -12.12 -18.88 -12.06
C LYS A 66 -11.44 -19.62 -13.21
N LEU A 67 -10.16 -19.35 -13.48
CA LEU A 67 -9.41 -20.07 -14.50
C LEU A 67 -9.29 -21.57 -14.19
N ASP A 68 -9.05 -21.92 -12.92
CA ASP A 68 -9.00 -23.32 -12.48
C ASP A 68 -10.35 -24.03 -12.66
N LEU A 69 -11.46 -23.34 -12.40
CA LEU A 69 -12.81 -23.86 -12.65
C LEU A 69 -13.08 -24.04 -14.15
N ASP A 70 -12.74 -23.04 -14.98
CA ASP A 70 -12.87 -23.10 -16.42
C ASP A 70 -12.09 -24.30 -17.00
N ILE A 71 -10.84 -24.50 -16.57
CA ILE A 71 -9.99 -25.62 -17.00
C ILE A 71 -10.62 -26.96 -16.61
N ARG A 72 -11.10 -27.09 -15.36
CA ARG A 72 -11.78 -28.32 -14.90
C ARG A 72 -13.06 -28.61 -15.65
N GLU A 73 -13.83 -27.59 -16.03
CA GLU A 73 -15.03 -27.77 -16.84
C GLU A 73 -14.68 -28.25 -18.25
N ILE A 74 -13.64 -27.69 -18.85
CA ILE A 74 -13.14 -28.12 -20.16
C ILE A 74 -12.60 -29.56 -20.08
N ASP A 75 -11.89 -29.93 -19.01
CA ASP A 75 -11.40 -31.30 -18.81
C ASP A 75 -12.55 -32.31 -18.78
N LYS A 76 -13.66 -31.99 -18.09
CA LYS A 76 -14.87 -32.83 -18.11
C LYS A 76 -15.49 -32.94 -19.51
N LYS A 77 -15.56 -31.83 -20.25
CA LYS A 77 -16.09 -31.83 -21.63
C LYS A 77 -15.21 -32.64 -22.58
N LEU A 78 -13.88 -32.56 -22.43
CA LEU A 78 -12.92 -33.36 -23.18
C LEU A 78 -13.08 -34.86 -22.90
N GLU A 79 -13.31 -35.22 -21.64
CA GLU A 79 -13.60 -36.59 -21.24
C GLU A 79 -14.91 -37.08 -21.87
N ASP A 80 -16.00 -36.31 -21.78
CA ASP A 80 -17.29 -36.64 -22.38
C ASP A 80 -17.22 -36.80 -23.91
N GLU A 81 -16.48 -35.93 -24.61
CA GLU A 81 -16.31 -36.02 -26.07
C GLU A 81 -15.44 -37.19 -26.50
N SER A 82 -14.49 -37.63 -25.66
CA SER A 82 -13.68 -38.82 -25.95
C SER A 82 -14.54 -40.07 -26.14
N TYR A 83 -15.70 -40.14 -25.48
CA TYR A 83 -16.67 -41.23 -25.59
C TYR A 83 -17.71 -41.03 -26.71
N LYS A 84 -17.98 -39.80 -27.15
CA LYS A 84 -19.10 -39.45 -28.06
C LYS A 84 -18.68 -39.12 -29.50
N GLY A 85 -17.39 -39.05 -29.78
CA GLY A 85 -16.81 -38.73 -31.09
C GLY A 85 -16.08 -37.40 -31.10
N THR A 86 -14.94 -37.35 -31.79
CA THR A 86 -13.88 -36.32 -31.65
C THR A 86 -14.17 -34.96 -32.31
N LEU A 87 -15.41 -34.68 -32.74
CA LEU A 87 -15.72 -33.52 -33.58
C LEU A 87 -15.47 -32.16 -32.91
N GLY A 88 -15.51 -32.06 -31.58
CA GLY A 88 -15.20 -30.83 -30.83
C GLY A 88 -13.87 -30.88 -30.05
N TRP A 89 -13.19 -32.03 -30.05
CA TRP A 89 -12.11 -32.32 -29.09
C TRP A 89 -10.92 -31.38 -29.29
N GLU A 90 -10.50 -31.19 -30.54
CA GLU A 90 -9.42 -30.28 -30.93
C GLU A 90 -9.69 -28.82 -30.45
N LYS A 91 -10.95 -28.39 -30.57
CA LYS A 91 -11.39 -27.06 -30.18
C LYS A 91 -11.39 -26.91 -28.66
N LEU A 92 -11.90 -27.90 -27.93
CA LEU A 92 -11.86 -27.91 -26.47
C LEU A 92 -10.42 -27.95 -25.94
N PHE A 93 -9.56 -28.75 -26.58
CA PHE A 93 -8.16 -28.89 -26.19
C PHE A 93 -7.37 -27.60 -26.41
N SER A 94 -7.57 -26.91 -27.53
CA SER A 94 -6.95 -25.60 -27.79
C SER A 94 -7.44 -24.53 -26.80
N ILE A 95 -8.74 -24.50 -26.47
CA ILE A 95 -9.27 -23.59 -25.44
C ILE A 95 -8.63 -23.90 -24.07
N ARG A 96 -8.52 -25.17 -23.70
CA ARG A 96 -7.85 -25.60 -22.46
C ARG A 96 -6.41 -25.08 -22.41
N GLN A 97 -5.65 -25.24 -23.50
CA GLN A 97 -4.26 -24.81 -23.57
C GLN A 97 -4.13 -23.30 -23.45
N SER A 98 -5.04 -22.54 -24.07
CA SER A 98 -5.12 -21.08 -23.89
C SER A 98 -5.36 -20.71 -22.43
N LYS A 99 -6.33 -21.35 -21.76
CA LYS A 99 -6.66 -21.08 -20.35
C LYS A 99 -5.51 -21.40 -19.40
N VAL A 100 -4.79 -22.50 -19.65
CA VAL A 100 -3.57 -22.84 -18.89
C VAL A 100 -2.48 -21.79 -19.10
N THR A 101 -2.34 -21.27 -20.33
CA THR A 101 -1.39 -20.20 -20.64
C THR A 101 -1.74 -18.92 -19.89
N ASP A 102 -3.01 -18.49 -19.93
CA ASP A 102 -3.51 -17.32 -19.21
C ASP A 102 -3.23 -17.43 -17.70
N ARG A 103 -3.49 -18.61 -17.12
CA ARG A 103 -3.22 -18.90 -15.71
C ARG A 103 -1.74 -18.75 -15.37
N ASN A 104 -0.85 -19.29 -16.21
CA ASN A 104 0.59 -19.22 -15.99
C ASN A 104 1.13 -17.79 -16.15
N GLN A 105 0.60 -17.03 -17.10
CA GLN A 105 0.92 -15.61 -17.25
C GLN A 105 0.49 -14.82 -16.01
N LEU A 106 -0.72 -15.07 -15.50
CA LEU A 106 -1.24 -14.41 -14.30
C LEU A 106 -0.37 -14.71 -13.07
N LEU A 107 0.05 -15.97 -12.89
CA LEU A 107 0.96 -16.37 -11.81
C LEU A 107 2.34 -15.70 -11.94
N THR A 108 2.86 -15.59 -13.16
CA THR A 108 4.15 -14.92 -13.43
C THR A 108 4.07 -13.43 -13.09
N LEU A 109 3.00 -12.76 -13.53
CA LEU A 109 2.77 -11.35 -13.26
C LEU A 109 2.61 -11.09 -11.75
N LEU A 110 1.86 -11.95 -11.06
CA LEU A 110 1.74 -11.90 -9.60
C LEU A 110 3.10 -12.06 -8.90
N GLY A 111 3.92 -13.01 -9.35
CA GLY A 111 5.26 -13.24 -8.82
C GLY A 111 6.19 -12.03 -8.99
N SER A 112 6.14 -11.38 -10.16
CA SER A 112 6.90 -10.14 -10.42
C SER A 112 6.44 -9.02 -9.50
N GLN A 113 5.13 -8.81 -9.40
CA GLN A 113 4.55 -7.75 -8.58
C GLN A 113 4.89 -7.91 -7.09
N VAL A 114 4.83 -9.13 -6.55
CA VAL A 114 5.25 -9.43 -5.17
C VAL A 114 6.74 -9.13 -4.95
N THR A 115 7.59 -9.46 -5.94
CA THR A 115 9.03 -9.22 -5.85
C THR A 115 9.34 -7.72 -5.87
N GLU A 116 8.68 -6.95 -6.74
CA GLU A 116 8.80 -5.49 -6.82
C GLU A 116 8.34 -4.81 -5.52
N MET A 117 7.19 -5.21 -4.99
CA MET A 117 6.68 -4.68 -3.72
C MET A 117 7.64 -4.95 -2.55
N LYS A 118 8.25 -6.15 -2.51
CA LYS A 118 9.25 -6.49 -1.50
C LYS A 118 10.53 -5.65 -1.66
N ALA A 119 10.97 -5.41 -2.88
CA ALA A 119 12.13 -4.58 -3.18
C ALA A 119 11.88 -3.11 -2.77
N GLN A 120 10.70 -2.57 -3.05
CA GLN A 120 10.29 -1.23 -2.63
C GLN A 120 10.24 -1.10 -1.10
N ALA A 121 9.61 -2.05 -0.40
CA ALA A 121 9.55 -2.06 1.06
C ALA A 121 10.95 -2.13 1.71
N THR A 122 11.92 -2.78 1.06
CA THR A 122 13.30 -2.86 1.56
C THR A 122 14.06 -1.55 1.28
N SER A 123 13.83 -0.93 0.11
CA SER A 123 14.41 0.37 -0.25
C SER A 123 13.96 1.50 0.68
N GLU A 124 12.69 1.53 1.06
CA GLU A 124 12.13 2.55 1.97
C GLU A 124 12.71 2.43 3.38
N LYS A 125 12.90 1.21 3.91
CA LYS A 125 13.57 0.98 5.21
C LYS A 125 15.04 1.36 5.26
N THR A 126 15.70 1.49 4.11
CA THR A 126 17.13 1.83 4.04
C THR A 126 17.34 3.34 3.86
N LYS A 127 16.26 4.09 3.58
CA LYS A 127 16.27 5.54 3.43
C LYS A 127 15.82 6.30 4.69
N GLU A 128 15.26 5.60 5.68
CA GLU A 128 15.10 6.07 7.06
C GLU A 128 16.38 5.83 7.88
#